data_AF-A0A239JQ82-F1
#
_entry.id   AF-A0A239JQ82-F1
#
_cell.length_a   1.000
_cell.length_b   1.000
_cell.length_c   1.000
_cell.angle_alpha   90.00
_cell.angle_beta   90.00
_cell.angle_gamma   90.00
#
_symmetry.space_group_name_H-M   'P 1'
#
loop_
_entity.id
_entity.type
_entity.pdbx_description
1 polymer ?
#
loop_
_entity_poly.entity_id
_entity_poly.type
_entity_poly.pdbx_seq_one_letter_code
_entity_poly.pdbx_strand_id
1 'polypeptide(L)'
;MTPEDRARRIKVLVFDVDGVLTHGEISAIPQPDGSGVEFKGFSAHDGLGISLARLGGLRVGVITKRQSQAVAIRMRDLKMEFVYQGQAHKLHAAQEIASKAGVTLDEMAYVGDDIVDLPVMRVCGLAIAPANARPQIKAMAHYITPNAGGDGAGRDAIDYILTAQGSLDGVIEQYLDEDDPAARSSDIGSGSM
;
A
#
# COMPACT_ATOMS: atom_id res chain seq x y z
N MET A 1 19.75 -12.06 5.42
CA MET A 1 18.34 -12.11 5.87
C MET A 1 17.50 -12.51 4.69
N THR A 2 16.65 -13.52 4.83
CA THR A 2 15.69 -13.83 3.77
C THR A 2 14.60 -12.75 3.71
N PRO A 3 13.81 -12.69 2.64
CA PRO A 3 12.64 -11.81 2.58
C PRO A 3 11.64 -12.07 3.74
N GLU A 4 11.49 -13.32 4.17
CA GLU A 4 10.59 -13.69 5.28
C GLU A 4 11.10 -13.15 6.63
N ASP A 5 12.42 -13.22 6.88
CA ASP A 5 13.02 -12.65 8.09
C ASP A 5 12.84 -11.12 8.17
N ARG A 6 12.84 -10.45 7.01
CA ARG A 6 12.57 -9.01 6.93
C ARG A 6 11.11 -8.72 7.24
N ALA A 7 10.18 -9.46 6.64
CA ALA A 7 8.74 -9.31 6.80
C ALA A 7 8.26 -9.43 8.25
N ARG A 8 8.86 -10.35 9.03
CA ARG A 8 8.57 -10.52 10.47
C ARG A 8 8.74 -9.27 11.33
N ARG A 9 9.56 -8.30 10.89
CA ARG A 9 9.88 -7.08 11.66
C ARG A 9 9.05 -5.87 11.22
N ILE A 10 8.24 -6.01 10.19
CA ILE A 10 7.54 -4.88 9.56
C ILE A 10 6.36 -4.45 10.42
N LYS A 11 6.33 -3.15 10.74
CA LYS A 11 5.25 -2.48 11.49
C LYS A 11 4.50 -1.46 10.64
N VAL A 12 5.14 -0.95 9.59
CA VAL A 12 4.57 0.02 8.65
C VAL A 12 4.76 -0.48 7.23
N LEU A 13 3.69 -0.49 6.44
CA LEU A 13 3.72 -0.78 5.01
C LEU A 13 3.29 0.46 4.22
N VAL A 14 4.16 0.89 3.31
CA VAL A 14 3.91 2.05 2.45
C VAL A 14 3.88 1.63 0.99
N PHE A 15 2.91 2.12 0.23
CA PHE A 15 2.80 1.86 -1.20
C PHE A 15 3.10 3.13 -2.00
N ASP A 16 3.70 2.98 -3.18
CA ASP A 16 3.39 3.88 -4.28
C ASP A 16 1.92 3.69 -4.73
N VAL A 17 1.42 4.61 -5.53
CA VAL A 17 0.07 4.56 -6.08
C VAL A 17 0.07 4.00 -7.50
N ASP A 18 0.67 4.72 -8.44
CA ASP A 18 0.49 4.44 -9.86
C ASP A 18 1.43 3.32 -10.31
N GLY A 19 0.89 2.20 -10.79
CA GLY A 19 1.67 1.01 -11.13
C GLY A 19 1.84 0.02 -9.96
N VAL A 20 1.33 0.38 -8.76
CA VAL A 20 1.30 -0.48 -7.56
C VAL A 20 -0.14 -0.74 -7.10
N LEU A 21 -0.88 0.30 -6.68
CA LEU A 21 -2.30 0.19 -6.30
C LEU A 21 -3.24 0.40 -7.49
N THR A 22 -2.67 0.79 -8.64
CA THR A 22 -3.35 0.95 -9.93
C THR A 22 -2.50 0.29 -11.02
N HIS A 23 -3.08 0.10 -12.20
CA HIS A 23 -2.39 -0.41 -13.40
C HIS A 23 -1.37 0.59 -14.00
N GLY A 24 -1.31 1.83 -13.49
CA GLY A 24 -0.31 2.84 -13.85
C GLY A 24 -0.73 3.83 -14.95
N GLU A 25 -1.91 3.67 -15.54
CA GLU A 25 -2.43 4.63 -16.51
C GLU A 25 -2.86 5.94 -15.84
N ILE A 26 -2.62 7.04 -16.55
CA ILE A 26 -3.16 8.36 -16.21
C ILE A 26 -4.31 8.65 -17.15
N SER A 27 -5.53 8.48 -16.67
CA SER A 27 -6.74 8.70 -17.45
C SER A 27 -7.44 9.98 -17.02
N ALA A 28 -7.89 10.78 -17.99
CA ALA A 28 -8.60 12.02 -17.72
C ALA A 28 -9.81 12.17 -18.66
N ILE A 29 -10.94 12.64 -18.11
CA ILE A 29 -12.13 12.99 -18.87
C ILE A 29 -12.07 14.50 -19.15
N PRO A 30 -11.99 14.93 -20.42
CA PRO A 30 -11.96 16.36 -20.75
C PRO A 30 -13.31 17.01 -20.44
N GLN A 31 -13.28 18.24 -19.94
CA GLN A 31 -14.45 19.06 -19.67
C GLN A 31 -14.63 20.16 -20.74
N PRO A 32 -15.85 20.68 -20.93
CA PRO A 32 -16.12 21.77 -21.88
C PRO A 32 -15.33 23.07 -21.60
N ASP A 33 -14.90 23.30 -20.36
CA ASP A 33 -14.10 24.46 -19.95
C ASP A 33 -12.59 24.30 -20.23
N GLY A 34 -12.18 23.18 -20.84
CA GLY A 34 -10.79 22.84 -21.12
C GLY A 34 -10.03 22.22 -19.94
N SER A 35 -10.67 22.08 -18.78
CA SER A 35 -10.13 21.29 -17.66
C SER A 35 -10.30 19.79 -17.91
N GLY A 36 -9.74 18.96 -17.02
CA GLY A 36 -9.89 17.51 -17.07
C GLY A 36 -10.08 16.92 -15.69
N VAL A 37 -10.93 15.90 -15.58
CA VAL A 37 -11.10 15.12 -14.35
C VAL A 37 -10.26 13.86 -14.46
N GLU A 38 -9.21 13.76 -13.63
CA GLU A 38 -8.41 12.54 -13.52
C GLU A 38 -9.22 11.45 -12.81
N PHE A 39 -9.24 10.24 -13.38
CA PHE A 39 -9.77 9.04 -12.75
C PHE A 39 -8.71 7.95 -12.69
N LYS A 40 -8.80 7.11 -11.66
CA LYS A 40 -7.90 5.97 -11.43
C LYS A 40 -8.72 4.74 -11.04
N GLY A 41 -8.40 3.60 -11.63
CA GLY A 41 -8.90 2.31 -11.20
C GLY A 41 -8.05 1.77 -10.05
N PHE A 42 -8.71 1.28 -9.00
CA PHE A 42 -8.06 0.61 -7.86
C PHE A 42 -8.64 -0.80 -7.70
N SER A 43 -7.84 -1.73 -7.20
CA SER A 43 -8.30 -3.10 -6.96
C SER A 43 -9.19 -3.21 -5.72
N ALA A 44 -10.24 -4.03 -5.82
CA ALA A 44 -11.02 -4.47 -4.66
C ALA A 44 -10.21 -5.44 -3.79
N HIS A 45 -9.36 -6.27 -4.39
CA HIS A 45 -8.48 -7.20 -3.67
C HIS A 45 -7.51 -6.43 -2.76
N ASP A 46 -6.87 -5.38 -3.28
CA ASP A 46 -6.01 -4.50 -2.50
C ASP A 46 -6.79 -3.81 -1.38
N GLY A 47 -8.02 -3.37 -1.67
CA GLY A 47 -8.91 -2.76 -0.68
C GLY A 47 -9.19 -3.67 0.52
N LEU A 48 -9.57 -4.93 0.28
CA LEU A 48 -9.73 -5.92 1.35
C LEU A 48 -8.41 -6.19 2.08
N GLY A 49 -7.31 -6.34 1.34
CA GLY A 49 -5.99 -6.51 1.93
C GLY A 49 -5.65 -5.40 2.92
N ILE A 50 -5.93 -4.14 2.57
CA ILE A 50 -5.68 -2.99 3.44
C ILE A 50 -6.54 -3.04 4.72
N SER A 51 -7.77 -3.51 4.65
CA SER A 51 -8.58 -3.79 5.85
C SER A 51 -7.97 -4.89 6.72
N LEU A 52 -7.50 -6.00 6.12
CA LEU A 52 -6.82 -7.08 6.83
C LEU A 52 -5.50 -6.61 7.48
N ALA A 53 -4.70 -5.80 6.78
CA ALA A 53 -3.48 -5.20 7.33
C ALA A 53 -3.78 -4.42 8.63
N ARG A 54 -4.82 -3.59 8.61
CA ARG A 54 -5.22 -2.79 9.77
C ARG A 54 -5.68 -3.66 10.94
N LEU A 55 -6.47 -4.72 10.66
CA LEU A 55 -6.87 -5.70 11.68
C LEU A 55 -5.66 -6.44 12.27
N GLY A 56 -4.71 -6.82 11.42
CA GLY A 56 -3.44 -7.43 11.83
C GLY A 56 -2.46 -6.47 12.52
N GLY A 57 -2.86 -5.23 12.80
CA GLY A 57 -2.01 -4.23 13.48
C GLY A 57 -0.93 -3.61 12.60
N LEU A 58 -0.92 -3.89 11.29
CA LEU A 58 0.00 -3.31 10.32
C LEU A 58 -0.50 -1.92 9.93
N ARG A 59 0.33 -0.89 10.18
CA ARG A 59 0.01 0.49 9.83
C ARG A 59 0.33 0.73 8.37
N VAL A 60 -0.60 1.34 7.65
CA VAL A 60 -0.55 1.42 6.18
C VAL A 60 -0.62 2.84 5.66
N GLY A 61 0.04 3.09 4.54
CA GLY A 61 -0.01 4.39 3.88
C GLY A 61 0.49 4.42 2.45
N VAL A 62 0.45 5.61 1.84
CA VAL A 62 0.92 5.87 0.48
C VAL A 62 1.85 7.07 0.39
N ILE A 63 2.81 6.98 -0.54
CA ILE A 63 3.63 8.10 -1.00
C ILE A 63 3.56 8.16 -2.53
N THR A 64 2.97 9.24 -3.06
CA THR A 64 2.91 9.46 -4.51
C THR A 64 3.45 10.84 -4.89
N LYS A 65 4.06 10.91 -6.07
CA LYS A 65 4.53 12.16 -6.67
C LYS A 65 3.37 13.00 -7.21
N ARG A 66 2.27 12.35 -7.62
CA ARG A 66 1.09 13.05 -8.15
C ARG A 66 0.22 13.55 -7.00
N GLN A 67 -0.63 14.52 -7.31
CA GLN A 67 -1.70 14.96 -6.42
C GLN A 67 -3.01 14.79 -7.18
N SER A 68 -3.94 14.01 -6.62
CA SER A 68 -5.24 13.77 -7.23
C SER A 68 -6.34 13.58 -6.17
N GLN A 69 -7.55 14.01 -6.53
CA GLN A 69 -8.73 13.78 -5.68
C GLN A 69 -9.10 12.29 -5.63
N ALA A 70 -8.89 11.54 -6.72
CA ALA A 70 -9.15 10.10 -6.76
C ALA A 70 -8.37 9.35 -5.68
N VAL A 71 -7.07 9.65 -5.51
CA VAL A 71 -6.25 9.09 -4.43
C VAL A 71 -6.77 9.53 -3.06
N ALA A 72 -7.05 10.83 -2.88
CA ALA A 72 -7.52 11.34 -1.60
C ALA A 72 -8.82 10.66 -1.11
N ILE A 73 -9.77 10.45 -2.02
CA ILE A 73 -11.03 9.75 -1.72
C ILE A 73 -10.73 8.29 -1.36
N ARG A 74 -10.01 7.56 -2.23
CA ARG A 74 -9.75 6.14 -2.02
C ARG A 74 -9.00 5.86 -0.72
N MET A 75 -7.97 6.64 -0.39
CA MET A 75 -7.20 6.43 0.85
C MET A 75 -8.02 6.74 2.11
N ARG A 76 -8.97 7.68 2.03
CA ARG A 76 -9.93 7.96 3.10
C ARG A 76 -10.89 6.79 3.30
N ASP A 77 -11.46 6.26 2.23
CA ASP A 77 -12.37 5.11 2.28
C ASP A 77 -11.69 3.90 2.93
N LEU A 78 -10.43 3.65 2.55
CA LEU A 78 -9.60 2.58 3.10
C LEU A 78 -9.03 2.88 4.49
N LYS A 79 -9.32 4.08 5.05
CA LYS A 79 -8.86 4.55 6.36
C LYS A 79 -7.34 4.38 6.54
N MET A 80 -6.57 4.69 5.48
CA MET A 80 -5.12 4.68 5.54
C MET A 80 -4.60 5.77 6.48
N GLU A 81 -3.59 5.43 7.27
CA GLU A 81 -3.06 6.32 8.30
C GLU A 81 -2.16 7.41 7.70
N PHE A 82 -1.32 7.05 6.73
CA PHE A 82 -0.35 7.96 6.13
C PHE A 82 -0.68 8.21 4.66
N VAL A 83 -0.97 9.46 4.29
CA VAL A 83 -1.28 9.83 2.91
C VAL A 83 -0.42 11.03 2.50
N TYR A 84 0.62 10.76 1.72
CA TYR A 84 1.56 11.78 1.26
C TYR A 84 1.49 11.91 -0.27
N GLN A 85 0.80 12.96 -0.73
CA GLN A 85 0.70 13.29 -2.16
C GLN A 85 1.66 14.43 -2.53
N GLY A 86 1.95 14.57 -3.83
CA GLY A 86 2.84 15.63 -4.33
C GLY A 86 4.31 15.49 -3.92
N GLN A 87 4.74 14.29 -3.52
CA GLN A 87 6.08 14.07 -2.97
C GLN A 87 7.12 13.82 -4.06
N ALA A 88 7.88 14.85 -4.42
CA ALA A 88 9.00 14.71 -5.34
C ALA A 88 10.18 13.91 -4.75
N HIS A 89 10.35 13.98 -3.43
CA HIS A 89 11.43 13.31 -2.69
C HIS A 89 10.84 12.28 -1.72
N LYS A 90 10.51 11.09 -2.23
CA LYS A 90 9.81 10.04 -1.46
C LYS A 90 10.54 9.59 -0.18
N LEU A 91 11.87 9.64 -0.16
CA LEU A 91 12.65 9.28 1.04
C LEU A 91 12.36 10.20 2.24
N HIS A 92 12.19 11.50 2.01
CA HIS A 92 11.86 12.43 3.10
C HIS A 92 10.48 12.11 3.70
N ALA A 93 9.48 11.85 2.84
CA ALA A 93 8.16 11.44 3.29
C ALA A 93 8.22 10.10 4.05
N ALA A 94 9.02 9.13 3.61
CA ALA A 94 9.19 7.86 4.32
C ALA A 94 9.83 8.06 5.71
N GLN A 95 10.82 8.93 5.83
CA GLN A 95 11.43 9.28 7.13
C GLN A 95 10.43 9.96 8.07
N GLU A 96 9.58 10.85 7.54
CA GLU A 96 8.52 11.49 8.32
C GLU A 96 7.47 10.48 8.79
N ILE A 97 7.06 9.54 7.93
CA ILE A 97 6.17 8.43 8.32
C ILE A 97 6.81 7.59 9.42
N ALA A 98 8.07 7.17 9.26
CA ALA A 98 8.79 6.39 10.26
C ALA A 98 8.84 7.12 11.61
N SER A 99 9.15 8.42 11.60
CA SER A 99 9.17 9.27 12.78
C SER A 99 7.79 9.37 13.46
N LYS A 100 6.71 9.62 12.70
CA LYS A 100 5.34 9.69 13.23
C LYS A 100 4.87 8.33 13.75
N ALA A 101 5.34 7.26 13.13
CA ALA A 101 5.04 5.91 13.54
C ALA A 101 5.83 5.44 14.76
N GLY A 102 6.93 6.12 15.11
CA GLY A 102 7.84 5.67 16.17
C GLY A 102 8.58 4.39 15.79
N VAL A 103 8.87 4.19 14.50
CA VAL A 103 9.58 3.03 13.97
C VAL A 103 10.81 3.47 13.20
N THR A 104 11.72 2.52 12.96
CA THR A 104 12.86 2.72 12.05
C THR A 104 12.48 2.37 10.60
N LEU A 105 13.29 2.82 9.63
CA LEU A 105 13.10 2.40 8.23
C LEU A 105 13.29 0.88 8.05
N ASP A 106 14.08 0.22 8.90
CA ASP A 106 14.25 -1.24 8.93
C ASP A 106 12.98 -2.01 9.37
N GLU A 107 12.02 -1.33 9.98
CA GLU A 107 10.70 -1.84 10.37
C GLU A 107 9.60 -1.38 9.38
N MET A 108 10.00 -0.77 8.26
CA MET A 108 9.12 -0.34 7.19
C MET A 108 9.28 -1.23 5.95
N ALA A 109 8.16 -1.62 5.37
CA ALA A 109 8.09 -2.17 4.03
C ALA A 109 7.66 -1.09 3.04
N TYR A 110 8.19 -1.15 1.82
CA TYR A 110 7.82 -0.24 0.74
C TYR A 110 7.56 -1.02 -0.55
N VAL A 111 6.41 -0.76 -1.19
CA VAL A 111 6.05 -1.33 -2.50
C VAL A 111 6.16 -0.25 -3.57
N GLY A 112 7.02 -0.46 -4.57
CA GLY A 112 7.25 0.50 -5.66
C GLY A 112 7.48 -0.20 -7.00
N ASP A 113 7.21 0.47 -8.12
CA ASP A 113 7.25 -0.13 -9.46
C ASP A 113 8.26 0.53 -10.42
N ASP A 114 8.66 1.78 -10.18
CA ASP A 114 9.60 2.53 -11.03
C ASP A 114 10.71 3.24 -10.23
N ILE A 115 11.73 3.74 -10.93
CA ILE A 115 13.00 4.27 -10.39
C ILE A 115 12.82 5.39 -9.35
N VAL A 116 11.68 6.06 -9.34
CA VAL A 116 11.32 7.09 -8.35
C VAL A 116 11.21 6.54 -6.93
N ASP A 117 11.02 5.22 -6.80
CA ASP A 117 10.89 4.51 -5.52
C ASP A 117 12.22 4.01 -4.97
N LEU A 118 13.26 3.89 -5.82
CA LEU A 118 14.60 3.42 -5.42
C LEU A 118 15.16 4.10 -4.17
N PRO A 119 15.01 5.43 -3.96
CA PRO A 119 15.52 6.08 -2.76
C PRO A 119 14.93 5.49 -1.46
N VAL A 120 13.66 5.07 -1.46
CA VAL A 120 13.03 4.45 -0.28
C VAL A 120 13.37 2.97 -0.21
N MET A 121 13.25 2.26 -1.34
CA MET A 121 13.49 0.80 -1.41
C MET A 121 14.92 0.40 -1.02
N ARG A 122 15.92 1.28 -1.24
CA ARG A 122 17.31 1.02 -0.85
C ARG A 122 17.56 1.00 0.65
N VAL A 123 16.68 1.62 1.44
CA VAL A 123 16.92 1.86 2.87
C VAL A 123 15.83 1.30 3.78
N CYS A 124 14.69 0.86 3.22
CA CYS A 124 13.65 0.23 4.01
C CYS A 124 13.97 -1.24 4.34
N GLY A 125 13.36 -1.75 5.40
CA GLY A 125 13.57 -3.11 5.89
C GLY A 125 13.14 -4.18 4.90
N LEU A 126 12.06 -3.92 4.15
CA LEU A 126 11.52 -4.81 3.12
C LEU A 126 11.05 -4.03 1.89
N ALA A 127 11.91 -3.92 0.88
CA ALA A 127 11.55 -3.52 -0.47
C ALA A 127 10.78 -4.62 -1.22
N ILE A 128 9.60 -4.28 -1.75
CA ILE A 128 8.72 -5.15 -2.53
C ILE A 128 8.47 -4.50 -3.90
N ALA A 129 8.40 -5.31 -4.96
CA ALA A 129 8.06 -4.86 -6.31
C ALA A 129 6.85 -5.63 -6.85
N PRO A 130 5.88 -4.97 -7.53
CA PRO A 130 4.84 -5.69 -8.23
C PRO A 130 5.35 -6.39 -9.48
N ALA A 131 4.59 -7.37 -10.02
CA ALA A 131 5.01 -8.15 -11.18
C ALA A 131 5.25 -7.31 -12.45
N ASN A 132 4.61 -6.14 -12.59
CA ASN A 132 4.80 -5.19 -13.70
C ASN A 132 5.98 -4.22 -13.50
N ALA A 133 6.64 -4.24 -12.34
CA ALA A 133 7.71 -3.30 -12.03
C ALA A 133 8.86 -3.33 -13.05
N ARG A 134 9.53 -2.19 -13.21
CA ARG A 134 10.67 -2.04 -14.11
C ARG A 134 11.84 -2.93 -13.66
N PRO A 135 12.69 -3.41 -14.59
CA PRO A 135 13.80 -4.32 -14.25
C PRO A 135 14.72 -3.82 -13.13
N GLN A 136 14.97 -2.50 -13.07
CA GLN A 136 15.79 -1.85 -12.05
C GLN A 136 15.21 -2.00 -10.64
N ILE A 137 13.88 -2.03 -10.54
CA ILE A 137 13.15 -2.16 -9.29
C ILE A 137 13.13 -3.62 -8.84
N LYS A 138 12.81 -4.53 -9.75
CA LYS A 138 12.88 -5.98 -9.50
C LYS A 138 14.28 -6.43 -9.08
N ALA A 139 15.34 -5.86 -9.65
CA ALA A 139 16.72 -6.20 -9.30
C ALA A 139 17.12 -5.80 -7.86
N MET A 140 16.42 -4.83 -7.26
CA MET A 140 16.65 -4.37 -5.89
C MET A 140 15.66 -4.99 -4.89
N ALA A 141 14.48 -5.39 -5.35
CA ALA A 141 13.42 -5.88 -4.49
C ALA A 141 13.84 -7.15 -3.74
N HIS A 142 13.47 -7.22 -2.46
CA HIS A 142 13.65 -8.44 -1.67
C HIS A 142 12.55 -9.46 -2.00
N TYR A 143 11.36 -8.97 -2.35
CA TYR A 143 10.21 -9.79 -2.73
C TYR A 143 9.54 -9.19 -3.96
N ILE A 144 9.11 -10.05 -4.88
CA ILE A 144 8.35 -9.66 -6.07
C ILE A 144 6.99 -10.35 -5.96
N THR A 145 5.91 -9.58 -6.01
CA THR A 145 4.56 -10.15 -5.91
C THR A 145 4.21 -10.95 -7.17
N PRO A 146 3.38 -11.99 -7.06
CA PRO A 146 2.92 -12.74 -8.23
C PRO A 146 2.00 -11.90 -9.13
N ASN A 147 1.18 -11.00 -8.56
CA ASN A 147 0.29 -10.14 -9.34
C ASN A 147 0.93 -8.79 -9.69
N ALA A 148 0.39 -8.15 -10.73
CA ALA A 148 0.75 -6.79 -11.13
C ALA A 148 0.00 -5.74 -10.29
N GLY A 149 0.49 -4.51 -10.34
CA GLY A 149 -0.19 -3.37 -9.72
C GLY A 149 -1.57 -3.16 -10.33
N GLY A 150 -2.55 -2.85 -9.48
CA GLY A 150 -3.97 -2.80 -9.86
C GLY A 150 -4.66 -4.16 -9.93
N ASP A 151 -3.92 -5.28 -9.91
CA ASP A 151 -4.44 -6.65 -9.99
C ASP A 151 -4.29 -7.44 -8.67
N GLY A 152 -4.06 -6.76 -7.54
CA GLY A 152 -3.90 -7.41 -6.24
C GLY A 152 -2.46 -7.47 -5.71
N ALA A 153 -1.49 -6.79 -6.33
CA ALA A 153 -0.13 -6.74 -5.80
C ALA A 153 -0.04 -6.13 -4.39
N GLY A 154 -0.90 -5.16 -4.06
CA GLY A 154 -0.99 -4.62 -2.71
C GLY A 154 -1.46 -5.68 -1.71
N ARG A 155 -2.45 -6.48 -2.10
CA ARG A 155 -2.93 -7.64 -1.34
C ARG A 155 -1.83 -8.69 -1.15
N ASP A 156 -1.11 -9.05 -2.21
CA ASP A 156 0.00 -10.01 -2.13
C ASP A 156 1.08 -9.58 -1.13
N ALA A 157 1.43 -8.29 -1.11
CA ALA A 157 2.42 -7.75 -0.19
C ALA A 157 1.94 -7.83 1.27
N ILE A 158 0.66 -7.56 1.51
CA ILE A 158 0.05 -7.64 2.85
C ILE A 158 0.01 -9.08 3.34
N ASP A 159 -0.51 -10.00 2.53
CA ASP A 159 -0.59 -11.41 2.88
C ASP A 159 0.80 -11.98 3.15
N TYR A 160 1.79 -11.63 2.33
CA TYR A 160 3.17 -12.03 2.55
C TYR A 160 3.70 -11.59 3.93
N ILE A 161 3.44 -10.34 4.34
CA ILE A 161 3.88 -9.81 5.63
C ILE A 161 3.14 -10.51 6.78
N LEU A 162 1.82 -10.59 6.72
CA LEU A 162 1.00 -11.20 7.78
C LEU A 162 1.27 -12.71 7.93
N THR A 163 1.50 -13.43 6.82
CA THR A 163 1.91 -14.84 6.85
C THR A 163 3.27 -14.99 7.51
N ALA A 164 4.26 -14.15 7.15
CA ALA A 164 5.58 -14.21 7.77
C ALA A 164 5.53 -13.94 9.29
N GLN A 165 4.59 -13.09 9.73
CA GLN A 165 4.31 -12.78 11.13
C GLN A 165 3.44 -13.84 11.84
N GLY A 166 2.90 -14.81 11.12
CA GLY A 166 2.04 -15.87 11.66
C GLY A 166 0.66 -15.38 12.08
N SER A 167 0.19 -14.24 11.57
CA SER A 167 -1.07 -13.61 11.97
C SER A 167 -2.18 -13.69 10.92
N LEU A 168 -1.86 -14.03 9.66
CA LEU A 168 -2.83 -13.95 8.55
C LEU A 168 -4.12 -14.75 8.82
N ASP A 169 -4.01 -16.03 9.18
CA ASP A 169 -5.18 -16.89 9.39
C ASP A 169 -6.08 -16.34 10.51
N GLY A 170 -5.49 -15.90 11.63
CA GLY A 170 -6.24 -15.31 12.74
C GLY A 170 -6.92 -13.98 12.36
N VAL A 171 -6.27 -13.17 11.52
CA VAL A 171 -6.84 -11.93 10.99
C VAL A 171 -8.01 -12.21 10.05
N ILE A 172 -7.93 -13.27 9.25
CA ILE A 172 -9.03 -13.69 8.36
C ILE A 172 -10.22 -14.16 9.21
N GLU A 173 -10.01 -15.02 10.19
CA GLU A 173 -11.09 -15.46 11.09
C GLU A 173 -11.72 -14.28 11.83
N GLN A 174 -10.90 -13.33 12.29
CA GLN A 174 -11.40 -12.11 12.92
C GLN A 174 -12.24 -11.26 11.95
N TYR A 175 -11.79 -11.08 10.70
CA TYR A 175 -12.53 -10.32 9.69
C TYR A 175 -13.89 -10.96 9.35
N LEU A 176 -13.99 -12.29 9.42
CA LEU A 176 -15.22 -13.03 9.15
C LEU A 176 -16.17 -13.08 10.37
N ASP A 177 -15.71 -12.73 11.56
CA ASP A 177 -16.53 -12.66 12.77
C ASP A 177 -17.39 -11.39 12.77
N GLU A 178 -18.67 -11.54 12.43
CA GLU A 178 -19.65 -10.44 12.38
C GLU A 178 -19.88 -9.77 13.75
N ASP A 179 -19.55 -10.44 14.86
CA ASP A 179 -19.67 -9.93 16.21
C ASP A 179 -18.42 -9.22 16.71
N ASP A 180 -17.28 -9.37 16.01
CA ASP A 180 -16.04 -8.67 16.37
C ASP A 180 -16.14 -7.16 16.06
N PRO A 181 -16.01 -6.27 17.07
CA PRO A 181 -16.09 -4.83 16.86
C PRO A 181 -15.00 -4.27 15.94
N ALA A 182 -13.80 -4.89 15.94
CA ALA A 182 -12.71 -4.52 15.05
C ALA A 182 -13.05 -4.87 13.60
N ALA A 183 -13.68 -6.03 13.34
CA ALA A 183 -14.15 -6.42 12.01
C ALA A 183 -15.13 -5.38 11.45
N ARG A 184 -16.15 -4.98 12.23
CA ARG A 184 -17.08 -3.90 11.85
C ARG A 184 -16.39 -2.56 11.59
N SER A 185 -15.31 -2.26 12.32
CA SER A 185 -14.53 -1.02 12.11
C SER A 185 -13.68 -1.05 10.82
N SER A 186 -13.42 -2.25 10.29
CA SER A 186 -12.66 -2.49 9.06
C SER A 186 -13.52 -2.35 7.79
N ASP A 187 -14.84 -2.31 7.96
CA ASP A 187 -15.78 -2.03 6.86
C ASP A 187 -15.57 -0.63 6.29
N ILE A 188 -15.62 -0.59 4.97
CA ILE A 188 -15.47 0.63 4.16
C ILE A 188 -16.84 1.23 3.82
N GLY A 189 -17.89 0.41 3.81
CA GLY A 189 -19.26 0.85 3.58
C GLY A 189 -19.96 1.28 4.87
N SER A 190 -20.65 2.42 4.84
CA SER A 190 -21.67 2.74 5.85
C SER A 190 -22.96 2.01 5.47
N GLY A 191 -23.05 0.72 5.81
CA GLY A 191 -24.28 -0.05 5.64
C GLY A 191 -25.37 0.47 6.57
N SER A 192 -25.92 1.65 6.28
CA SER A 192 -27.22 2.07 6.80
C SER A 192 -28.26 1.32 5.99
N MET A 193 -28.83 0.24 6.55
CA MET A 193 -30.16 -0.19 6.13
C MET A 193 -31.19 0.84 6.58
#